data_AF-A0A0A9EUF5-F1
#
_entry.id   AF-A0A0A9EUF5-F1
#
_cell.length_a   1.000
_cell.length_b   1.000
_cell.length_c   1.000
_cell.angle_alpha   90.00
_cell.angle_beta   90.00
_cell.angle_gamma   90.00
#
_symmetry.space_group_name_H-M   'P 1'
#
loop_
_entity.id
_entity.type
_entity.pdbx_description
1 polymer ?
#
loop_
_entity_poly.entity_id
_entity_poly.type
_entity_poly.pdbx_seq_one_letter_code
_entity_poly.pdbx_strand_id
1 'polypeptide(L)'
;MNPNYTEFKFPQIKAHPWHKIFHKRMPSEAVDLVSRLLQYSPNLRCTALEALIHPFFDELRDPNTRLPNGRSLPHLFNFKPHELRGVSMEFLVKLVPQHAKKQCAFLGL
;
A
#
# COMPACT_ATOMS: atom_id res chain seq x y z
N MET A 1 -13.14 -2.99 16.30
CA MET A 1 -14.16 -3.98 16.72
C MET A 1 -14.95 -3.38 17.87
N ASN A 2 -16.27 -3.56 17.90
CA ASN A 2 -17.15 -2.94 18.89
C ASN A 2 -17.07 -3.70 20.23
N PRO A 3 -16.59 -3.09 21.33
CA PRO A 3 -16.49 -3.75 22.63
C PRO A 3 -17.85 -4.16 23.21
N ASN A 4 -18.94 -3.52 22.77
CA ASN A 4 -20.30 -3.83 23.21
C ASN A 4 -20.92 -5.04 22.48
N TYR A 5 -20.16 -5.69 21.59
CA TYR A 5 -20.63 -6.77 20.72
C TYR A 5 -19.85 -8.07 20.98
N THR A 6 -19.95 -8.59 22.20
CA THR A 6 -19.19 -9.76 22.69
C THR A 6 -20.04 -11.03 22.85
N GLU A 7 -21.36 -10.89 23.01
CA GLU A 7 -22.25 -12.00 23.40
C GLU A 7 -22.79 -12.85 22.23
N PHE A 8 -22.53 -12.44 20.98
CA PHE A 8 -22.97 -13.21 19.83
C PHE A 8 -22.09 -14.45 19.63
N LYS A 9 -22.69 -15.63 19.74
CA LYS A 9 -22.00 -16.90 19.48
C LYS A 9 -21.94 -17.15 17.98
N PHE A 10 -20.81 -16.82 17.37
CA PHE A 10 -20.51 -17.22 16.00
C PHE A 10 -20.10 -18.69 15.92
N PRO A 11 -20.39 -19.39 14.82
CA PRO A 11 -19.76 -20.66 14.55
C PRO A 11 -18.24 -20.48 14.48
N GLN A 12 -17.49 -21.44 15.04
CA GLN A 12 -16.03 -21.42 14.96
C GLN A 12 -15.58 -21.82 13.56
N ILE A 13 -15.34 -20.83 12.71
CA ILE A 13 -14.78 -21.01 11.37
C ILE A 13 -13.28 -20.76 11.45
N LYS A 14 -12.49 -21.77 11.07
CA LYS A 14 -11.03 -21.61 10.96
C LYS A 14 -10.69 -20.69 9.79
N ALA A 15 -9.72 -19.81 9.99
CA ALA A 15 -9.21 -18.95 8.93
C ALA A 15 -8.74 -19.80 7.75
N HIS A 16 -9.26 -19.48 6.56
CA HIS A 16 -8.75 -20.07 5.33
C HIS A 16 -7.44 -19.37 4.94
N PRO A 17 -6.34 -20.12 4.67
CA PRO A 17 -5.08 -19.50 4.28
C PRO A 17 -5.21 -18.70 2.98
N TRP A 18 -4.62 -17.50 2.94
CA TRP A 18 -4.70 -16.60 1.79
C TRP A 18 -4.22 -17.23 0.47
N HIS A 19 -3.14 -18.03 0.51
CA HIS A 19 -2.61 -18.73 -0.67
C HIS A 19 -3.56 -19.81 -1.23
N LYS A 20 -4.59 -20.23 -0.48
CA LYS A 20 -5.65 -21.13 -0.96
C LYS A 20 -6.87 -20.38 -1.49
N ILE A 21 -7.03 -19.11 -1.11
CA ILE A 21 -8.12 -18.25 -1.58
C ILE A 21 -7.78 -17.70 -2.97
N PHE A 22 -6.51 -17.33 -3.18
CA PHE A 22 -6.05 -16.74 -4.43
C PHE A 22 -5.51 -17.78 -5.42
N HIS A 23 -5.61 -17.46 -6.71
CA HIS A 23 -5.09 -18.31 -7.79
C HIS A 23 -3.56 -18.37 -7.76
N LYS A 24 -2.95 -19.49 -8.18
CA LYS A 24 -1.49 -19.72 -8.18
C LYS A 24 -0.64 -18.69 -8.96
N ARG A 25 -1.26 -17.89 -9.82
CA ARG A 25 -0.61 -16.84 -10.62
C ARG A 25 -0.56 -15.49 -9.91
N MET A 26 -1.12 -15.39 -8.71
CA MET A 26 -1.15 -14.13 -7.97
C MET A 26 0.24 -13.82 -7.40
N PRO A 27 0.75 -12.58 -7.58
CA PRO A 27 1.99 -12.15 -6.96
C PRO A 27 1.92 -12.27 -5.43
N SER A 28 3.01 -12.71 -4.81
CA SER A 28 3.08 -12.91 -3.36
C SER A 28 2.91 -11.60 -2.58
N GLU A 29 3.38 -10.51 -3.17
CA GLU A 29 3.34 -9.13 -2.68
C GLU A 29 1.89 -8.62 -2.62
N ALA A 30 1.06 -9.00 -3.59
CA ALA A 30 -0.35 -8.65 -3.60
C ALA A 30 -1.09 -9.33 -2.43
N VAL A 31 -0.79 -10.62 -2.22
CA VAL A 31 -1.37 -11.40 -1.12
C VAL A 31 -0.93 -10.84 0.24
N ASP A 32 0.35 -10.47 0.37
CA ASP A 32 0.89 -9.87 1.59
C ASP A 32 0.19 -8.54 1.90
N LEU A 33 0.09 -7.64 0.91
CA LEU A 33 -0.58 -6.34 1.08
C LEU A 33 -2.03 -6.50 1.56
N VAL A 34 -2.80 -7.38 0.90
CA VAL A 34 -4.20 -7.65 1.27
C VAL A 34 -4.28 -8.19 2.70
N SER A 35 -3.37 -9.09 3.09
CA SER A 35 -3.36 -9.65 4.44
C SER A 35 -3.12 -8.59 5.52
N ARG A 36 -2.33 -7.54 5.23
CA ARG A 36 -2.07 -6.42 6.15
C ARG A 36 -3.21 -5.41 6.20
N LEU A 37 -3.98 -5.27 5.12
CA LEU A 37 -5.14 -4.38 5.06
C LEU A 37 -6.38 -5.00 5.73
N LEU A 38 -6.63 -6.28 5.47
CA LEU A 38 -7.82 -7.00 5.93
C LEU A 38 -7.61 -7.61 7.33
N GLN A 39 -7.33 -6.74 8.30
CA GLN A 39 -7.22 -7.10 9.71
C GLN A 39 -8.48 -6.74 10.48
N TYR A 40 -8.95 -7.67 11.32
CA TYR A 40 -10.09 -7.44 12.21
C TYR A 40 -9.82 -6.33 13.22
N SER A 41 -8.63 -6.36 13.84
CA SER A 41 -8.18 -5.31 14.75
C SER A 41 -7.80 -4.07 13.94
N PRO A 42 -8.44 -2.91 14.17
CA PRO A 42 -8.10 -1.68 13.44
C PRO A 42 -6.64 -1.27 13.60
N ASN A 43 -6.06 -1.52 14.78
CA ASN A 43 -4.69 -1.12 15.11
C ASN A 43 -3.62 -1.99 14.43
N LEU A 44 -4.01 -3.17 13.91
CA LEU A 44 -3.12 -4.05 13.16
C LEU A 44 -3.17 -3.79 11.65
N ARG A 45 -4.10 -2.93 11.19
CA ARG A 45 -4.19 -2.60 9.77
C ARG A 45 -3.00 -1.74 9.38
N CYS A 46 -2.43 -2.06 8.23
CA CYS A 46 -1.49 -1.21 7.54
C CYS A 46 -2.07 0.20 7.35
N THR A 47 -1.28 1.21 7.68
CA THR A 47 -1.65 2.62 7.42
C THR A 47 -1.61 2.89 5.91
N ALA A 48 -2.25 3.98 5.48
CA ALA A 48 -2.25 4.38 4.07
C ALA A 48 -0.82 4.61 3.54
N LEU A 49 0.04 5.23 4.35
CA LEU A 49 1.42 5.52 3.97
C LEU A 49 2.26 4.24 3.84
N GLU A 50 2.14 3.31 4.79
CA GLU A 50 2.80 2.00 4.72
C GLU A 50 2.32 1.18 3.51
N ALA A 51 1.03 1.27 3.18
CA ALA A 51 0.48 0.61 2.01
C ALA A 51 1.03 1.21 0.72
N LEU A 52 1.17 2.54 0.66
CA LEU A 52 1.76 3.22 -0.49
C LEU A 52 3.20 2.78 -0.71
N ILE A 53 4.04 2.69 0.33
CA ILE A 53 5.45 2.25 0.20
C ILE A 53 5.64 0.73 0.08
N HIS A 54 4.56 -0.04 -0.06
CA HIS A 54 4.63 -1.49 -0.15
C HIS A 54 5.30 -1.95 -1.47
N PRO A 55 6.06 -3.07 -1.46
CA PRO A 55 6.73 -3.59 -2.65
C PRO A 55 5.80 -3.89 -3.84
N PHE A 56 4.53 -4.16 -3.55
CA PHE A 56 3.49 -4.33 -4.57
C PHE A 56 3.40 -3.14 -5.54
N PHE A 57 3.73 -1.93 -5.09
CA PHE A 57 3.72 -0.71 -5.92
C PHE A 57 5.10 -0.32 -6.45
N ASP A 58 6.15 -1.12 -6.26
CA ASP A 58 7.50 -0.78 -6.72
C ASP A 58 7.60 -0.70 -8.24
N GLU A 59 6.81 -1.50 -8.97
CA GLU A 59 6.73 -1.40 -10.43
C GLU A 59 6.30 0.00 -10.88
N LEU A 60 5.41 0.67 -10.15
CA LEU A 60 4.97 2.03 -10.48
C LEU A 60 6.06 3.08 -10.24
N ARG A 61 7.10 2.75 -9.48
CA ARG A 61 8.27 3.60 -9.22
C ARG A 61 9.40 3.39 -10.22
N ASP A 62 9.31 2.43 -11.12
CA ASP A 62 10.28 2.27 -12.19
C ASP A 62 9.99 3.30 -13.30
N PRO A 63 10.96 4.16 -13.67
CA PRO A 63 10.79 5.14 -14.76
C PRO A 63 10.49 4.49 -16.13
N ASN A 64 10.75 3.20 -16.29
CA ASN A 64 10.50 2.45 -17.52
C ASN A 64 9.09 1.87 -17.60
N THR A 65 8.34 1.86 -16.49
CA THR A 65 6.99 1.30 -16.47
C THR A 65 6.06 2.09 -17.36
N ARG A 66 5.26 1.36 -18.14
CA ARG A 66 4.27 1.90 -19.07
C ARG A 66 2.94 1.21 -18.82
N LEU A 67 1.87 1.88 -19.21
CA LEU A 67 0.56 1.27 -19.27
C LEU A 67 0.58 0.12 -20.29
N PRO A 68 -0.33 -0.87 -20.20
CA PRO A 68 -0.42 -1.97 -21.17
C PRO A 68 -0.62 -1.54 -22.63
N ASN A 69 -1.08 -0.30 -22.85
CA ASN A 69 -1.22 0.32 -24.16
C ASN A 69 0.05 1.06 -24.64
N GLY A 70 1.16 0.95 -23.92
CA GLY A 70 2.44 1.61 -24.21
C GLY A 70 2.54 3.08 -23.78
N ARG A 71 1.46 3.70 -23.28
CA ARG A 71 1.49 5.10 -22.81
C ARG A 71 2.24 5.24 -21.49
N SER A 72 2.73 6.44 -21.21
CA SER A 72 3.29 6.77 -19.90
C SER A 72 2.25 6.63 -18.80
N LEU A 73 2.71 6.32 -17.59
CA LEU A 73 1.88 6.38 -16.39
C LEU A 73 1.36 7.82 -16.17
N PRO A 74 0.19 7.99 -15.53
CA PRO A 74 -0.28 9.30 -15.10
C PRO A 74 0.64 9.88 -14.00
N HIS A 75 0.35 11.11 -13.55
CA HIS A 75 1.06 11.69 -12.42
C HIS A 75 0.73 10.92 -11.14
N LEU A 76 1.71 10.15 -10.63
CA LEU A 76 1.58 9.35 -9.41
C LEU A 76 2.31 9.96 -8.21
N PHE A 77 3.28 10.84 -8.44
CA PHE A 77 4.20 11.35 -7.43
C PHE A 77 4.08 12.87 -7.20
N ASN A 78 2.99 13.47 -7.68
CA ASN A 78 2.69 14.91 -7.58
C ASN A 78 2.05 15.28 -6.22
N PHE A 79 2.67 14.83 -5.13
CA PHE A 79 2.17 15.06 -3.78
C PHE A 79 2.19 16.54 -3.40
N LYS A 80 1.17 16.99 -2.69
CA LYS A 80 1.06 18.33 -2.14
C LYS A 80 1.68 18.39 -0.73
N PRO A 81 2.12 19.58 -0.27
CA PRO A 81 2.75 19.72 1.05
C PRO A 81 1.91 19.20 2.23
N HIS A 82 0.57 19.29 2.14
CA HIS A 82 -0.32 18.80 3.20
C HIS A 82 -0.46 17.27 3.20
N GLU A 83 -0.24 16.59 2.08
CA GLU A 83 -0.28 15.12 1.98
C GLU A 83 0.96 14.49 2.62
N LEU A 84 2.08 15.21 2.62
CA LEU A 84 3.37 14.76 3.17
C LEU A 84 3.65 15.29 4.58
N ARG A 85 2.67 15.95 5.21
CA ARG A 85 2.83 16.53 6.54
C ARG A 85 3.04 15.43 7.59
N GLY A 86 4.16 15.49 8.30
CA GLY A 86 4.47 14.54 9.38
C GLY A 86 4.98 13.18 8.90
N VAL A 87 5.26 13.03 7.61
CA VAL A 87 5.91 11.83 7.05
C VAL A 87 7.40 11.88 7.36
N SER A 88 7.97 10.79 7.87
CA SER A 88 9.40 10.72 8.15
C SER A 88 10.23 10.62 6.87
N MET A 89 11.51 11.02 6.95
CA MET A 89 12.40 11.04 5.78
C MET A 89 12.58 9.65 5.14
N GLU A 90 12.58 8.57 5.92
CA GLU A 90 12.68 7.20 5.39
C GLU A 90 11.52 6.89 4.44
N PHE A 91 10.30 7.26 4.84
CA PHE A 91 9.11 7.03 4.02
C PHE A 91 9.10 7.96 2.79
N LEU A 92 9.54 9.21 2.92
CA LEU A 92 9.62 10.13 1.79
C LEU A 92 10.54 9.62 0.68
N VAL A 93 11.69 9.03 1.04
CA VAL A 93 12.63 8.46 0.07
C VAL A 93 12.03 7.26 -0.69
N LYS A 94 11.21 6.44 -0.03
CA LYS A 94 10.49 5.32 -0.68
C LYS A 94 9.27 5.79 -1.47
N LEU A 95 8.58 6.83 -1.00
CA LEU A 95 7.35 7.34 -1.60
C LEU A 95 7.64 8.14 -2.89
N VAL A 96 8.69 8.96 -2.89
CA VAL A 96 9.08 9.82 -4.02
C VAL A 96 10.37 9.30 -4.65
N PRO A 97 10.30 8.59 -5.80
CA PRO A 97 11.50 8.07 -6.46
C PRO A 97 12.37 9.20 -6.99
N GLN A 98 13.67 8.92 -7.18
CA GLN A 98 14.67 9.94 -7.56
C GLN A 98 14.28 10.72 -8.83
N HIS A 99 13.73 10.03 -9.83
CA HIS A 99 13.30 10.66 -11.08
C HIS A 99 12.10 11.61 -10.91
N ALA A 100 11.30 11.43 -9.84
CA ALA A 100 10.12 12.22 -9.54
C ALA A 100 10.38 13.36 -8.54
N LYS A 101 11.57 13.45 -7.93
CA LYS A 101 11.92 14.51 -6.96
C LYS A 101 11.66 15.93 -7.47
N LYS A 102 11.85 16.17 -8.77
CA LYS A 102 11.55 17.47 -9.41
C LYS A 102 10.09 17.89 -9.26
N GLN A 103 9.17 16.95 -9.15
CA GLN A 103 7.73 17.21 -8.96
C GLN A 103 7.41 17.67 -7.52
N CYS A 104 8.28 17.32 -6.57
CA CYS A 104 8.19 17.69 -5.17
C CYS A 104 9.35 18.59 -4.74
N ALA A 105 9.68 19.60 -5.55
CA ALA A 105 10.81 20.51 -5.30
C ALA A 105 10.73 21.22 -3.93
N PHE A 106 9.53 21.36 -3.36
CA PHE A 106 9.33 21.93 -2.02
C PHE A 106 9.88 21.05 -0.88
N LEU A 107 10.21 19.78 -1.13
CA LEU A 107 10.74 18.87 -0.11
C LEU A 107 12.25 19.05 0.12
N GLY A 108 12.97 19.77 -0.74
CA GLY A 108 14.41 19.97 -0.60
C GLY A 108 15.24 18.66 -0.55
N LEU A 109 14.69 17.58 -1.13
CA LEU A 109 15.25 16.21 -1.14
C LEU A 109 16.35 15.98 -2.19
#